data_AF-A0A2G4HZR9-F1
#
_entry.id   AF-A0A2G4HZR9-F1
#
_cell.length_a   1.000
_cell.length_b   1.000
_cell.length_c   1.000
_cell.angle_alpha   90.00
_cell.angle_beta   90.00
_cell.angle_gamma   90.00
#
_symmetry.space_group_name_H-M   'P 1'
#
loop_
_entity.id
_entity.type
_entity.pdbx_description
1 polymer ?
#
loop_
_entity_poly.entity_id
_entity_poly.type
_entity_poly.pdbx_seq_one_letter_code
_entity_poly.pdbx_strand_id
1 'polypeptide(L)'
;VTFANININDVLVKQLKPELGKFAKMIDAEIAKQDLKPYILPIWKAFQDDIQIPYTGYLRFQPQSLSVSEINMTGSVLNFNIGITATPSIQSSPWNKLNTPLPNLSPYKKGSGFEVYTDLRLDYDSLSKQLFDMMKIESFAMGKDKINITALRLFPAGEKLGIEMGFAGTKKGVFYLLGSPQFDNAKNILALKNVAYDLSTKNVLIKTAKWLLDETIRKKLESQMVFDMSDLVTLTKKSINESLNQTMGNGIKTQGKLKSLELVDWSLQKDAIWVRAKTLGDIGVIVE
;
A
#
# COMPACT_ATOMS: atom_id res chain seq x y z
N VAL A 1 -0.81 9.47 -11.08
CA VAL A 1 -0.56 8.16 -11.71
C VAL A 1 -1.47 7.16 -11.04
N THR A 2 -2.15 6.29 -11.77
CA THR A 2 -3.26 5.47 -11.25
C THR A 2 -2.73 4.24 -10.49
N PHE A 3 -2.30 4.44 -9.25
CA PHE A 3 -1.69 3.39 -8.41
C PHE A 3 -2.64 2.30 -7.91
N ALA A 4 -3.96 2.42 -8.13
CA ALA A 4 -4.98 1.52 -7.57
C ALA A 4 -5.86 0.89 -8.65
N ASN A 5 -5.26 0.08 -9.54
CA ASN A 5 -6.03 -0.79 -10.43
C ASN A 5 -5.43 -2.20 -10.57
N ILE A 6 -4.63 -2.64 -9.59
CA ILE A 6 -4.14 -4.02 -9.53
C ILE A 6 -4.78 -4.74 -8.35
N ASN A 7 -5.72 -5.62 -8.67
CA ASN A 7 -6.25 -6.55 -7.69
C ASN A 7 -5.27 -7.71 -7.48
N ILE A 8 -4.44 -7.58 -6.44
CA ILE A 8 -3.46 -8.62 -6.02
C ILE A 8 -4.16 -9.95 -5.72
N ASN A 9 -5.42 -9.90 -5.27
CA ASN A 9 -6.14 -11.08 -4.82
C ASN A 9 -6.73 -11.90 -5.97
N ASP A 10 -7.05 -11.30 -7.12
CA ASP A 10 -7.46 -12.07 -8.30
C ASP A 10 -6.37 -13.07 -8.73
N VAL A 11 -5.09 -12.73 -8.50
CA VAL A 11 -3.96 -13.61 -8.80
C VAL A 11 -3.81 -14.71 -7.74
N LEU A 12 -3.93 -14.38 -6.45
CA LEU A 12 -4.02 -15.36 -5.35
C LEU A 12 -5.15 -16.37 -5.55
N VAL A 13 -6.36 -15.88 -5.79
CA VAL A 13 -7.56 -16.70 -6.00
C VAL A 13 -7.36 -17.59 -7.23
N LYS A 14 -6.80 -17.06 -8.32
CA LYS A 14 -6.48 -17.84 -9.53
C LYS A 14 -5.45 -18.95 -9.27
N GLN A 15 -4.43 -18.71 -8.45
CA GLN A 15 -3.42 -19.72 -8.09
C GLN A 15 -3.94 -20.77 -7.10
N LEU A 16 -4.79 -20.39 -6.13
CA LEU A 16 -5.31 -21.30 -5.11
C LEU A 16 -6.53 -22.13 -5.59
N LYS A 17 -7.26 -21.66 -6.62
CA LYS A 17 -8.44 -22.30 -7.22
C LYS A 17 -8.29 -23.79 -7.58
N PRO A 18 -7.19 -24.25 -8.20
CA PRO A 18 -7.04 -25.66 -8.55
C PRO A 18 -6.93 -26.57 -7.32
N GLU A 19 -6.30 -26.09 -6.25
CA GLU A 19 -6.01 -26.90 -5.06
C GLU A 19 -7.18 -26.90 -4.07
N LEU A 20 -7.86 -25.76 -3.90
CA LEU A 20 -9.11 -25.70 -3.14
C LEU A 20 -10.20 -26.62 -3.74
N GLY A 21 -10.25 -26.77 -5.08
CA GLY A 21 -11.20 -27.65 -5.76
C GLY A 21 -10.86 -29.14 -5.73
N LYS A 22 -9.62 -29.49 -5.39
CA LYS A 22 -9.24 -30.86 -5.02
C LYS A 22 -9.63 -31.12 -3.57
N PHE A 23 -9.26 -30.21 -2.68
CA PHE A 23 -9.58 -30.31 -1.25
C PHE A 23 -11.08 -30.50 -1.00
N ALA A 24 -11.92 -29.75 -1.72
CA ALA A 24 -13.37 -29.93 -1.80
C ALA A 24 -13.78 -31.40 -1.94
N LYS A 25 -13.44 -32.03 -3.07
CA LYS A 25 -13.81 -33.41 -3.44
C LYS A 25 -13.26 -34.52 -2.53
N MET A 26 -12.38 -34.16 -1.60
CA MET A 26 -11.71 -35.09 -0.70
C MET A 26 -12.14 -34.90 0.77
N ILE A 27 -13.01 -33.92 1.02
CA ILE A 27 -13.91 -33.88 2.17
C ILE A 27 -15.08 -34.87 1.97
N ASP A 28 -15.59 -35.08 0.74
CA ASP A 28 -16.84 -35.82 0.43
C ASP A 28 -17.06 -37.14 1.22
N ALA A 29 -16.06 -37.93 1.60
CA ALA A 29 -15.04 -38.62 0.80
C ALA A 29 -14.25 -39.52 1.78
N GLU A 30 -13.47 -38.92 2.70
CA GLU A 30 -12.89 -39.63 3.86
C GLU A 30 -12.34 -38.67 4.96
N ILE A 31 -13.12 -38.38 6.01
CA ILE A 31 -12.73 -37.41 7.06
C ILE A 31 -12.09 -38.04 8.32
N ALA A 32 -12.33 -39.33 8.59
CA ALA A 32 -11.92 -39.95 9.86
C ALA A 32 -10.53 -40.62 9.87
N LYS A 33 -9.86 -40.75 8.71
CA LYS A 33 -8.73 -41.70 8.55
C LYS A 33 -7.51 -41.24 7.72
N GLN A 34 -7.53 -40.06 7.10
CA GLN A 34 -6.50 -39.70 6.12
C GLN A 34 -5.46 -38.67 6.60
N ASP A 35 -4.23 -38.84 6.14
CA ASP A 35 -3.17 -37.84 6.23
C ASP A 35 -3.55 -36.64 5.34
N LEU A 36 -3.68 -35.46 5.93
CA LEU A 36 -4.04 -34.23 5.20
C LEU A 36 -2.87 -33.61 4.42
N LYS A 37 -1.62 -34.09 4.64
CA LYS A 37 -0.42 -33.55 3.96
C LYS A 37 -0.51 -33.52 2.43
N PRO A 38 -1.04 -34.53 1.72
CA PRO A 38 -1.14 -34.50 0.25
C PRO A 38 -2.00 -33.35 -0.30
N TYR A 39 -2.91 -32.80 0.52
CA TYR A 39 -3.83 -31.72 0.14
C TYR A 39 -3.33 -30.35 0.56
N ILE A 40 -2.63 -30.30 1.70
CA ILE A 40 -1.98 -29.08 2.19
C ILE A 40 -0.71 -28.78 1.39
N LEU A 41 0.07 -29.78 0.99
CA LEU A 41 1.36 -29.61 0.31
C LEU A 41 1.26 -28.82 -1.04
N PRO A 42 0.28 -29.04 -1.91
CA PRO A 42 0.10 -28.21 -3.11
C PRO A 42 -0.24 -26.75 -2.79
N ILE A 43 -1.12 -26.52 -1.80
CA ILE A 43 -1.47 -25.17 -1.33
C ILE A 43 -0.23 -24.47 -0.76
N TRP A 44 0.57 -25.17 0.04
CA TRP A 44 1.84 -24.67 0.60
C TRP A 44 2.89 -24.37 -0.48
N LYS A 45 2.88 -25.08 -1.61
CA LYS A 45 3.71 -24.76 -2.77
C LYS A 45 3.21 -23.51 -3.48
N ALA A 46 1.90 -23.41 -3.75
CA ALA A 46 1.30 -22.24 -4.40
C ALA A 46 1.51 -20.93 -3.60
N PHE A 47 1.42 -20.97 -2.26
CA PHE A 47 1.77 -19.82 -1.40
C PHE A 47 3.25 -19.39 -1.46
N GLN A 48 4.11 -20.20 -2.07
CA GLN A 48 5.52 -19.90 -2.26
C GLN A 48 5.87 -19.51 -3.69
N ASP A 49 4.92 -19.59 -4.63
CA ASP A 49 5.15 -19.15 -5.99
C ASP A 49 5.08 -17.62 -6.08
N ASP A 50 5.72 -17.08 -7.12
CA ASP A 50 5.76 -15.64 -7.37
C ASP A 50 4.45 -15.18 -8.00
N ILE A 51 3.87 -14.13 -7.42
CA ILE A 51 2.65 -13.46 -7.87
C ILE A 51 3.06 -12.18 -8.59
N GLN A 52 2.96 -12.18 -9.93
CA GLN A 52 3.20 -10.97 -10.70
C GLN A 52 2.07 -9.97 -10.48
N ILE A 53 2.42 -8.79 -9.96
CA ILE A 53 1.57 -7.63 -9.78
C ILE A 53 1.96 -6.62 -10.87
N PRO A 54 1.14 -6.44 -11.93
CA PRO A 54 1.42 -5.49 -13.01
C PRO A 54 1.85 -4.11 -12.48
N TYR A 55 2.88 -3.52 -13.08
CA TYR A 55 3.46 -2.22 -12.69
C TYR A 55 4.03 -2.10 -11.26
N THR A 56 4.00 -3.16 -10.44
CA THR A 56 4.52 -3.14 -9.05
C THR A 56 5.67 -4.14 -8.85
N GLY A 57 5.62 -5.32 -9.46
CA GLY A 57 6.69 -6.33 -9.38
C GLY A 57 6.16 -7.73 -9.09
N TYR A 58 6.88 -8.48 -8.25
CA TYR A 58 6.59 -9.86 -7.87
C TYR A 58 6.41 -9.95 -6.35
N LEU A 59 5.17 -10.23 -5.93
CA LEU A 59 4.83 -10.57 -4.56
C LEU A 59 5.16 -12.03 -4.28
N ARG A 60 5.69 -12.31 -3.09
CA ARG A 60 5.82 -13.67 -2.57
C ARG A 60 5.40 -13.68 -1.11
N PHE A 61 4.55 -14.62 -0.71
CA PHE A 61 4.00 -14.64 0.66
C PHE A 61 5.01 -15.09 1.71
N GLN A 62 5.99 -15.92 1.35
CA GLN A 62 7.00 -16.47 2.26
C GLN A 62 6.38 -17.03 3.57
N PRO A 63 5.57 -18.10 3.47
CA PRO A 63 4.94 -18.72 4.63
C PRO A 63 5.99 -19.40 5.52
N GLN A 64 5.77 -19.34 6.83
CA GLN A 64 6.71 -19.77 7.88
C GLN A 64 6.14 -20.88 8.76
N SER A 65 4.85 -20.82 9.10
CA SER A 65 4.19 -21.84 9.92
C SER A 65 2.75 -22.08 9.46
N LEU A 66 2.24 -23.25 9.84
CA LEU A 66 0.88 -23.69 9.60
C LEU A 66 0.31 -24.30 10.88
N SER A 67 -0.96 -24.04 11.17
CA SER A 67 -1.72 -24.66 12.24
C SER A 67 -3.14 -24.96 11.78
N VAL A 68 -3.78 -25.95 12.39
CA VAL A 68 -5.16 -26.35 12.08
C VAL A 68 -5.92 -26.52 13.40
N SER A 69 -7.15 -26.00 13.50
CA SER A 69 -8.00 -26.23 14.67
C SER A 69 -8.46 -27.69 14.75
N GLU A 70 -9.08 -28.05 15.88
CA GLU A 70 -9.93 -29.24 15.92
C GLU A 70 -10.98 -29.18 14.80
N ILE A 71 -11.21 -30.34 14.18
CA ILE A 71 -12.17 -30.53 13.11
C ILE A 71 -13.50 -30.94 13.73
N ASN A 72 -14.56 -30.20 13.44
CA ASN A 72 -15.88 -30.37 14.02
C ASN A 72 -16.93 -30.57 12.91
N MET A 73 -17.96 -31.36 13.17
CA MET A 73 -19.03 -31.63 12.20
C MET A 73 -20.37 -31.15 12.75
N THR A 74 -21.13 -30.39 11.95
CA THR A 74 -22.45 -29.85 12.32
C THR A 74 -23.44 -30.24 11.24
N GLY A 75 -24.26 -31.27 11.50
CA GLY A 75 -25.04 -31.93 10.45
C GLY A 75 -24.10 -32.54 9.40
N SER A 76 -24.26 -32.16 8.14
CA SER A 76 -23.36 -32.52 7.03
C SER A 76 -22.22 -31.53 6.79
N VAL A 77 -22.07 -30.47 7.61
CA VAL A 77 -21.06 -29.42 7.39
C VAL A 77 -19.81 -29.69 8.21
N LEU A 78 -18.66 -29.81 7.53
CA LEU A 78 -17.34 -29.89 8.15
C LEU A 78 -16.81 -28.48 8.47
N ASN A 79 -16.39 -28.25 9.71
CA ASN A 79 -15.91 -26.97 10.21
C ASN A 79 -14.51 -27.12 10.84
N PHE A 80 -13.54 -26.39 10.33
CA PHE A 80 -12.20 -26.27 10.90
C PHE A 80 -11.58 -24.94 10.45
N ASN A 81 -10.50 -24.53 11.10
CA ASN A 81 -9.79 -23.29 10.81
C ASN A 81 -8.33 -23.58 10.47
N ILE A 82 -7.75 -22.84 9.53
CA ILE A 82 -6.32 -22.86 9.22
C ILE A 82 -5.70 -21.55 9.69
N GLY A 83 -4.62 -21.63 10.46
CA GLY A 83 -3.78 -20.48 10.80
C GLY A 83 -2.45 -20.54 10.02
N ILE A 84 -2.14 -19.49 9.25
CA ILE A 84 -0.88 -19.35 8.50
C ILE A 84 -0.13 -18.14 9.05
N THR A 85 1.16 -18.28 9.34
CA THR A 85 2.06 -17.12 9.55
C THR A 85 2.99 -17.00 8.36
N ALA A 86 3.11 -15.78 7.81
CA ALA A 86 3.83 -15.50 6.57
C ALA A 86 4.41 -14.08 6.62
N THR A 87 5.47 -13.84 5.84
CA THR A 87 6.10 -12.51 5.70
C THR A 87 6.03 -12.06 4.24
N PRO A 88 4.87 -11.57 3.76
CA PRO A 88 4.70 -11.18 2.37
C PRO A 88 5.67 -10.05 2.01
N SER A 89 6.27 -10.14 0.83
CA SER A 89 7.25 -9.16 0.34
C SER A 89 7.12 -8.97 -1.17
N ILE A 90 7.38 -7.76 -1.64
CA ILE A 90 7.33 -7.39 -3.07
C ILE A 90 8.70 -6.87 -3.50
N GLN A 91 9.17 -7.30 -4.68
CA GLN A 91 10.36 -6.74 -5.34
C GLN A 91 10.16 -6.68 -6.85
N SER A 92 10.96 -5.86 -7.55
CA SER A 92 10.74 -5.59 -8.98
C SER A 92 11.10 -6.75 -9.93
N SER A 93 11.87 -7.74 -9.47
CA SER A 93 12.27 -8.94 -10.23
C SER A 93 11.72 -10.23 -9.61
N PRO A 94 11.66 -11.35 -10.35
CA PRO A 94 11.34 -12.65 -9.76
C PRO A 94 12.26 -13.01 -8.59
N TRP A 95 11.72 -13.75 -7.62
CA TRP A 95 12.40 -14.21 -6.42
C TRP A 95 13.19 -15.50 -6.70
N ASN A 96 14.51 -15.39 -6.68
CA ASN A 96 15.42 -16.53 -6.72
C ASN A 96 15.55 -17.22 -5.35
N LYS A 97 14.43 -17.52 -4.69
CA LYS A 97 14.37 -18.31 -3.44
C LYS A 97 13.85 -19.72 -3.71
N LEU A 98 14.50 -20.70 -3.10
CA LEU A 98 14.02 -22.08 -3.05
C LEU A 98 12.78 -22.18 -2.17
N ASN A 99 11.84 -23.05 -2.55
CA ASN A 99 10.66 -23.34 -1.74
C ASN A 99 11.05 -24.14 -0.49
N THR A 100 10.53 -23.74 0.66
CA THR A 100 10.61 -24.47 1.92
C THR A 100 9.69 -25.69 1.89
N PRO A 101 10.08 -26.81 2.53
CA PRO A 101 9.19 -27.94 2.73
C PRO A 101 7.99 -27.54 3.59
N LEU A 102 6.91 -28.32 3.53
CA LEU A 102 5.76 -28.17 4.42
C LEU A 102 6.24 -28.36 5.88
N PRO A 103 6.10 -27.37 6.78
CA PRO A 103 6.51 -27.51 8.17
C PRO A 103 5.59 -28.46 8.93
N ASN A 104 6.07 -28.94 10.09
CA ASN A 104 5.19 -29.55 11.09
C ASN A 104 4.16 -28.52 11.58
N LEU A 105 2.97 -29.00 11.93
CA LEU A 105 1.91 -28.13 12.45
C LEU A 105 2.34 -27.50 13.78
N SER A 106 2.26 -26.18 13.88
CA SER A 106 2.37 -25.47 15.16
C SER A 106 1.06 -25.55 15.94
N PRO A 107 1.07 -25.40 17.28
CA PRO A 107 -0.15 -25.32 18.07
C PRO A 107 -1.12 -24.28 17.51
N TYR A 108 -2.39 -24.65 17.34
CA TYR A 108 -3.42 -23.73 16.85
C TYR A 108 -3.78 -22.69 17.91
N LYS A 109 -3.79 -21.43 17.49
CA LYS A 109 -4.32 -20.31 18.27
C LYS A 109 -5.45 -19.68 17.49
N LYS A 110 -6.64 -19.59 18.10
CA LYS A 110 -7.80 -18.93 17.48
C LYS A 110 -7.47 -17.45 17.23
N GLY A 111 -7.39 -17.09 15.96
CA GLY A 111 -7.23 -15.70 15.51
C GLY A 111 -8.56 -14.97 15.41
N SER A 112 -8.48 -13.65 15.19
CA SER A 112 -9.64 -12.78 14.94
C SER A 112 -9.68 -12.34 13.48
N GLY A 113 -9.44 -13.30 12.56
CA GLY A 113 -9.25 -13.06 11.14
C GLY A 113 -7.77 -12.87 10.76
N PHE A 114 -7.50 -12.08 9.72
CA PHE A 114 -6.16 -11.75 9.24
C PHE A 114 -5.69 -10.37 9.70
N GLU A 115 -4.38 -10.23 9.92
CA GLU A 115 -3.67 -8.98 10.12
C GLU A 115 -2.48 -8.93 9.16
N VAL A 116 -2.41 -7.92 8.30
CA VAL A 116 -1.35 -7.75 7.30
C VAL A 116 -0.81 -6.33 7.34
N TYR A 117 0.52 -6.21 7.37
CA TYR A 117 1.23 -4.95 7.19
C TYR A 117 1.79 -4.89 5.77
N THR A 118 1.50 -3.79 5.07
CA THR A 118 1.91 -3.57 3.68
C THR A 118 2.62 -2.22 3.58
N ASP A 119 3.83 -2.21 3.06
CA ASP A 119 4.60 -0.98 2.82
C ASP A 119 4.32 -0.45 1.41
N LEU A 120 3.81 0.78 1.35
CA LEU A 120 3.51 1.51 0.12
C LEU A 120 4.66 2.48 -0.18
N ARG A 121 5.17 2.42 -1.40
CA ARG A 121 6.22 3.32 -1.92
C ARG A 121 5.56 4.49 -2.64
N LEU A 122 5.81 5.72 -2.17
CA LEU A 122 5.38 6.96 -2.82
C LEU A 122 6.59 7.66 -3.46
N ASP A 123 6.75 7.49 -4.78
CA ASP A 123 7.86 8.06 -5.53
C ASP A 123 7.79 9.59 -5.62
N TYR A 124 8.94 10.24 -5.44
CA TYR A 124 9.06 11.69 -5.50
C TYR A 124 8.57 12.29 -6.81
N ASP A 125 8.79 11.64 -7.95
CA ASP A 125 8.33 12.14 -9.26
C ASP A 125 6.81 12.13 -9.39
N SER A 126 6.15 11.09 -8.84
CA SER A 126 4.69 10.99 -8.83
C SER A 126 4.06 12.05 -7.93
N LEU A 127 4.63 12.25 -6.73
CA LEU A 127 4.22 13.30 -5.80
C LEU A 127 4.50 14.70 -6.38
N SER A 128 5.64 14.90 -7.05
CA SER A 128 6.01 16.16 -7.70
C SER A 128 5.01 16.55 -8.77
N LYS A 129 4.63 15.59 -9.63
CA LYS A 129 3.61 15.81 -10.66
C LYS A 129 2.26 16.19 -10.05
N GLN A 130 1.84 15.51 -8.97
CA GLN A 130 0.58 15.83 -8.28
C GLN A 130 0.58 17.24 -7.68
N LEU A 131 1.64 17.65 -6.96
CA LEU A 131 1.74 19.03 -6.46
C LEU A 131 1.79 20.04 -7.60
N PHE A 132 2.55 19.76 -8.67
CA PHE A 132 2.63 20.65 -9.82
C PHE A 132 1.27 20.84 -10.50
N ASP A 133 0.50 19.76 -10.67
CA ASP A 133 -0.82 19.80 -11.28
C ASP A 133 -1.82 20.66 -10.47
N MET A 134 -1.67 20.71 -9.14
CA MET A 134 -2.44 21.61 -8.26
C MET A 134 -1.91 23.06 -8.24
N MET A 135 -0.59 23.27 -8.24
CA MET A 135 0.01 24.61 -8.12
C MET A 135 0.09 25.39 -9.44
N LYS A 136 0.09 24.72 -10.61
CA LYS A 136 0.24 25.38 -11.92
C LYS A 136 -0.98 26.21 -12.35
N ILE A 137 -2.17 25.89 -11.82
CA ILE A 137 -3.41 26.62 -12.07
C ILE A 137 -3.57 27.84 -11.16
N GLU A 138 -2.69 27.94 -10.16
CA GLU A 138 -2.73 28.94 -9.11
C GLU A 138 -1.72 30.05 -9.37
N SER A 139 -2.01 31.21 -8.79
CA SER A 139 -1.11 32.36 -8.90
C SER A 139 -0.86 33.04 -7.56
N PHE A 140 0.37 33.49 -7.39
CA PHE A 140 0.90 34.03 -6.16
C PHE A 140 1.27 35.47 -6.44
N ALA A 141 0.45 36.40 -5.94
CA ALA A 141 0.58 37.82 -6.18
C ALA A 141 0.66 38.59 -4.87
N MET A 142 1.41 39.69 -4.88
CA MET A 142 1.43 40.68 -3.81
C MET A 142 1.60 42.07 -4.41
N GLY A 143 0.59 42.92 -4.21
CA GLY A 143 0.48 44.20 -4.92
C GLY A 143 0.46 43.98 -6.43
N LYS A 144 1.41 44.60 -7.14
CA LYS A 144 1.59 44.47 -8.59
C LYS A 144 2.45 43.27 -9.02
N ASP A 145 3.17 42.64 -8.07
CA ASP A 145 4.13 41.59 -8.37
C ASP A 145 3.44 40.22 -8.33
N LYS A 146 3.72 39.36 -9.31
CA LYS A 146 3.01 38.08 -9.54
C LYS A 146 3.96 37.01 -10.06
N ILE A 147 3.83 35.79 -9.55
CA ILE A 147 4.46 34.59 -10.11
C ILE A 147 3.45 33.45 -10.30
N ASN A 148 3.72 32.63 -11.31
CA ASN A 148 3.08 31.34 -11.56
C ASN A 148 4.16 30.25 -11.47
N ILE A 149 3.78 29.07 -11.00
CA ILE A 149 4.70 27.92 -10.88
C ILE A 149 4.80 27.22 -12.23
N THR A 150 6.02 27.04 -12.72
CA THR A 150 6.32 26.46 -14.04
C THR A 150 6.98 25.08 -13.96
N ALA A 151 7.55 24.73 -12.81
CA ALA A 151 8.08 23.40 -12.52
C ALA A 151 8.06 23.16 -11.00
N LEU A 152 7.93 21.90 -10.58
CA LEU A 152 8.08 21.48 -9.20
C LEU A 152 8.77 20.11 -9.17
N ARG A 153 9.78 19.96 -8.31
CA ARG A 153 10.45 18.67 -8.05
C ARG A 153 10.71 18.50 -6.55
N LEU A 154 10.31 17.35 -6.02
CA LEU A 154 10.56 16.94 -4.64
C LEU A 154 11.85 16.14 -4.56
N PHE A 155 12.56 16.25 -3.44
CA PHE A 155 13.77 15.49 -3.17
C PHE A 155 14.02 15.33 -1.66
N PRO A 156 14.72 14.27 -1.23
CA PRO A 156 15.08 14.11 0.17
C PRO A 156 16.19 15.11 0.56
N ALA A 157 16.04 15.76 1.71
CA ALA A 157 16.96 16.76 2.24
C ALA A 157 17.25 16.48 3.73
N GLY A 158 17.91 15.34 3.99
CA GLY A 158 18.05 14.79 5.34
C GLY A 158 16.69 14.32 5.86
N GLU A 159 16.30 14.80 7.04
CA GLU A 159 14.98 14.54 7.66
C GLU A 159 13.86 15.42 7.07
N LYS A 160 14.18 16.35 6.17
CA LYS A 160 13.22 17.25 5.52
C LYS A 160 12.99 16.84 4.07
N LEU A 161 11.83 17.20 3.54
CA LEU A 161 11.56 17.16 2.12
C LEU A 161 11.93 18.51 1.50
N GLY A 162 12.82 18.48 0.52
CA GLY A 162 13.14 19.61 -0.34
C GLY A 162 12.14 19.74 -1.48
N ILE A 163 11.81 20.98 -1.84
CA ILE A 163 11.03 21.32 -3.03
C ILE A 163 11.84 22.32 -3.86
N GLU A 164 12.18 21.93 -5.07
CA GLU A 164 12.67 22.83 -6.12
C GLU A 164 11.47 23.36 -6.89
N MET A 165 11.30 24.67 -6.95
CA MET A 165 10.17 25.31 -7.63
C MET A 165 10.67 26.30 -8.68
N GLY A 166 10.39 26.01 -9.94
CA GLY A 166 10.56 26.93 -11.06
C GLY A 166 9.38 27.88 -11.14
N PHE A 167 9.64 29.17 -11.39
CA PHE A 167 8.59 30.19 -11.48
C PHE A 167 8.85 31.22 -12.59
N ALA A 168 7.77 31.84 -13.06
CA ALA A 168 7.78 32.93 -14.03
C ALA A 168 6.69 33.97 -13.73
N GLY A 169 6.79 35.17 -14.32
CA GLY A 169 5.91 36.31 -14.06
C GLY A 169 6.71 37.60 -14.01
N THR A 170 6.50 38.44 -12.99
CA THR A 170 7.30 39.65 -12.71
C THR A 170 8.80 39.36 -12.62
N LYS A 171 9.15 38.16 -12.16
CA LYS A 171 10.51 37.60 -12.16
C LYS A 171 10.43 36.16 -12.67
N LYS A 172 11.56 35.64 -13.16
CA LYS A 172 11.75 34.24 -13.54
C LYS A 172 12.93 33.68 -12.76
N GLY A 173 12.83 32.44 -12.31
CA GLY A 173 13.93 31.76 -11.63
C GLY A 173 13.53 30.41 -11.07
N VAL A 174 14.37 29.90 -10.17
CA VAL A 174 14.11 28.73 -9.34
C VAL A 174 14.34 29.13 -7.89
N PHE A 175 13.49 28.67 -6.98
CA PHE A 175 13.68 28.80 -5.55
C PHE A 175 13.57 27.44 -4.87
N TYR A 176 14.26 27.26 -3.74
CA TYR A 176 14.22 26.02 -2.97
C TYR A 176 13.53 26.25 -1.62
N LEU A 177 12.65 25.32 -1.28
CA LEU A 177 11.98 25.22 0.01
C LEU A 177 12.39 23.93 0.72
N LEU A 178 12.31 23.93 2.04
CA LEU A 178 12.42 22.76 2.91
C LEU A 178 11.17 22.69 3.78
N GLY A 179 10.53 21.53 3.87
CA GLY A 179 9.39 21.27 4.75
C GLY A 179 9.51 19.94 5.48
N SER A 180 8.79 19.82 6.59
CA SER A 180 8.67 18.59 7.35
C SER A 180 7.40 17.84 6.91
N PRO A 181 7.50 16.60 6.38
CA PRO A 181 6.31 15.80 6.15
C PRO A 181 5.61 15.45 7.46
N GLN A 182 4.29 15.52 7.47
CA GLN A 182 3.44 15.09 8.58
C GLN A 182 2.24 14.33 8.03
N PHE A 183 1.96 13.19 8.67
CA PHE A 183 0.85 12.31 8.29
C PHE A 183 -0.31 12.46 9.29
N ASP A 184 -1.50 12.78 8.79
CA ASP A 184 -2.76 12.75 9.53
C ASP A 184 -3.49 11.44 9.20
N ASN A 185 -3.29 10.42 10.05
CA ASN A 185 -3.87 9.09 9.86
C ASN A 185 -5.41 9.12 9.86
N ALA A 186 -6.02 10.05 10.59
CA ALA A 186 -7.48 10.15 10.68
C ALA A 186 -8.10 10.73 9.40
N LYS A 187 -7.37 11.60 8.70
CA LYS A 187 -7.81 12.21 7.43
C LYS A 187 -7.22 11.56 6.17
N ASN A 188 -6.27 10.62 6.30
CA ASN A 188 -5.46 10.09 5.19
C ASN A 188 -4.75 11.20 4.41
N ILE A 189 -4.20 12.19 5.13
CA ILE A 189 -3.51 13.34 4.53
C ILE A 189 -2.02 13.29 4.85
N LEU A 190 -1.17 13.39 3.83
CA LEU A 190 0.23 13.73 3.97
C LEU A 190 0.38 15.21 3.64
N ALA A 191 0.77 16.02 4.62
CA ALA A 191 0.97 17.46 4.45
C ALA A 191 2.42 17.85 4.73
N LEU A 192 2.93 18.85 4.02
CA LEU A 192 4.21 19.46 4.34
C LEU A 192 3.98 20.67 5.26
N LYS A 193 4.67 20.69 6.40
CA LYS A 193 4.58 21.72 7.43
C LYS A 193 5.93 22.38 7.67
N ASN A 194 5.91 23.55 8.30
CA ASN A 194 7.09 24.36 8.63
C ASN A 194 7.89 24.71 7.37
N VAL A 195 7.18 24.97 6.26
CA VAL A 195 7.78 25.20 4.94
C VAL A 195 8.54 26.52 4.94
N ALA A 196 9.84 26.47 4.66
CA ALA A 196 10.72 27.63 4.67
C ALA A 196 11.72 27.60 3.49
N TYR A 197 12.12 28.77 3.02
CA TYR A 197 13.18 28.89 2.02
C TYR A 197 14.52 28.35 2.54
N ASP A 198 15.26 27.65 1.68
CA ASP A 198 16.65 27.30 1.98
C ASP A 198 17.49 28.59 2.14
N LEU A 199 18.61 28.48 2.86
CA LEU A 199 19.45 29.64 3.18
C LEU A 199 20.01 30.33 1.92
N SER A 200 20.34 29.56 0.88
CA SER A 200 20.90 30.04 -0.39
C SER A 200 19.86 30.88 -1.14
N THR A 201 18.66 30.31 -1.33
CA THR A 201 17.50 30.98 -1.91
C THR A 201 17.14 32.24 -1.13
N LYS A 202 17.07 32.16 0.20
CA LYS A 202 16.74 33.31 1.07
C LYS A 202 17.70 34.47 0.84
N ASN A 203 19.00 34.19 0.79
CA ASN A 203 20.03 35.20 0.54
C ASN A 203 19.94 35.87 -0.85
N VAL A 204 19.54 35.11 -1.88
CA VAL A 204 19.30 35.64 -3.24
C VAL A 204 18.01 36.47 -3.29
N LEU A 205 16.92 35.99 -2.70
CA LEU A 205 15.63 36.67 -2.72
C LEU A 205 15.66 38.00 -1.96
N ILE A 206 16.38 38.10 -0.82
CA ILE A 206 16.58 39.36 -0.09
C ILE A 206 17.08 40.48 -1.02
N LYS A 207 17.93 40.15 -2.00
CA LYS A 207 18.56 41.11 -2.92
C LYS A 207 17.78 41.35 -4.22
N THR A 208 17.03 40.36 -4.69
CA THR A 208 16.46 40.36 -6.06
C THR A 208 14.93 40.45 -6.12
N ALA A 209 14.24 39.91 -5.12
CA ALA A 209 12.80 39.76 -5.07
C ALA A 209 12.31 39.58 -3.62
N LYS A 210 12.64 40.53 -2.74
CA LYS A 210 12.36 40.46 -1.29
C LYS A 210 10.89 40.16 -0.98
N TRP A 211 9.99 40.60 -1.86
CA TRP A 211 8.55 40.35 -1.80
C TRP A 211 8.19 38.86 -1.78
N LEU A 212 8.96 37.97 -2.45
CA LEU A 212 8.73 36.52 -2.41
C LEU A 212 8.97 35.91 -1.02
N LEU A 213 9.68 36.60 -0.12
CA LEU A 213 9.91 36.15 1.26
C LEU A 213 8.74 36.51 2.19
N ASP A 214 7.67 37.13 1.68
CA ASP A 214 6.49 37.46 2.47
C ASP A 214 5.79 36.20 2.98
N GLU A 215 5.28 36.30 4.21
CA GLU A 215 4.68 35.16 4.88
C GLU A 215 3.37 34.70 4.22
N THR A 216 2.64 35.60 3.56
CA THR A 216 1.41 35.29 2.83
C THR A 216 1.67 34.36 1.66
N ILE A 217 2.75 34.60 0.91
CA ILE A 217 3.17 33.75 -0.21
C ILE A 217 3.65 32.40 0.32
N ARG A 218 4.49 32.40 1.35
CA ARG A 218 4.98 31.18 2.02
C ARG A 218 3.82 30.32 2.54
N LYS A 219 2.84 30.93 3.24
CA LYS A 219 1.64 30.26 3.76
C LYS A 219 0.72 29.74 2.65
N LYS A 220 0.55 30.50 1.55
CA LYS A 220 -0.23 30.01 0.40
C LYS A 220 0.43 28.78 -0.24
N LEU A 221 1.75 28.81 -0.46
CA LEU A 221 2.52 27.65 -0.94
C LEU A 221 2.37 26.46 0.02
N GLU A 222 2.59 26.66 1.32
CA GLU A 222 2.46 25.63 2.36
C GLU A 222 1.05 25.02 2.41
N SER A 223 0.00 25.82 2.23
CA SER A 223 -1.40 25.35 2.22
C SER A 223 -1.74 24.43 1.04
N GLN A 224 -0.95 24.48 -0.04
CA GLN A 224 -1.11 23.64 -1.24
C GLN A 224 -0.17 22.43 -1.25
N MET A 225 0.75 22.31 -0.29
CA MET A 225 1.62 21.14 -0.12
C MET A 225 0.91 20.02 0.66
N VAL A 226 -0.23 19.58 0.14
CA VAL A 226 -1.14 18.62 0.78
C VAL A 226 -1.49 17.52 -0.21
N PHE A 227 -1.27 16.27 0.19
CA PHE A 227 -1.67 15.08 -0.54
C PHE A 227 -2.83 14.41 0.20
N ASP A 228 -4.03 14.51 -0.34
CA ASP A 228 -5.16 13.72 0.12
C ASP A 228 -5.09 12.32 -0.53
N MET A 229 -5.09 11.29 0.30
CA MET A 229 -5.10 9.88 -0.12
C MET A 229 -6.44 9.20 0.17
N SER A 230 -7.49 9.94 0.54
CA SER A 230 -8.82 9.40 0.88
C SER A 230 -9.43 8.60 -0.26
N ASP A 231 -9.31 9.09 -1.51
CA ASP A 231 -9.77 8.35 -2.70
C ASP A 231 -8.96 7.07 -2.92
N LEU A 232 -7.63 7.14 -2.76
CA LEU A 232 -6.74 5.98 -2.88
C LEU A 232 -7.09 4.91 -1.85
N VAL A 233 -7.26 5.31 -0.58
CA VAL A 233 -7.68 4.44 0.52
C VAL A 233 -9.08 3.87 0.28
N THR A 234 -10.02 4.65 -0.25
CA THR A 234 -11.40 4.22 -0.53
C THR A 234 -11.43 3.19 -1.67
N LEU A 235 -10.74 3.44 -2.78
CA LEU A 235 -10.60 2.50 -3.88
C LEU A 235 -9.90 1.20 -3.44
N THR A 236 -8.89 1.30 -2.58
CA THR A 236 -8.18 0.15 -2.01
C THR A 236 -9.09 -0.67 -1.10
N LYS A 237 -9.84 -0.03 -0.19
CA LYS A 237 -10.84 -0.68 0.67
C LYS A 237 -11.92 -1.40 -0.15
N LYS A 238 -12.38 -0.79 -1.25
CA LYS A 238 -13.34 -1.41 -2.17
C LYS A 238 -12.74 -2.65 -2.83
N SER A 239 -11.57 -2.52 -3.47
CA SER A 239 -10.89 -3.63 -4.15
C SER A 239 -10.61 -4.80 -3.21
N ILE A 240 -10.16 -4.54 -1.97
CA ILE A 240 -9.97 -5.61 -0.96
C ILE A 240 -11.30 -6.28 -0.60
N ASN A 241 -12.41 -5.55 -0.41
CA ASN A 241 -13.69 -6.19 -0.10
C ASN A 241 -14.24 -7.03 -1.26
N GLU A 242 -14.14 -6.55 -2.51
CA GLU A 242 -14.50 -7.32 -3.71
C GLU A 242 -13.65 -8.60 -3.85
N SER A 243 -12.39 -8.52 -3.42
CA SER A 243 -11.45 -9.63 -3.41
C SER A 243 -11.72 -10.71 -2.37
N LEU A 244 -12.20 -10.30 -1.19
CA LEU A 244 -12.53 -11.22 -0.10
C LEU A 244 -13.81 -12.04 -0.39
N ASN A 245 -14.59 -11.64 -1.41
CA ASN A 245 -15.92 -12.19 -1.71
C ASN A 245 -16.02 -12.61 -3.18
N GLN A 246 -15.45 -13.77 -3.53
CA GLN A 246 -15.40 -14.27 -4.91
C GLN A 246 -16.00 -15.67 -5.03
N THR A 247 -16.79 -15.90 -6.08
CA THR A 247 -17.17 -17.25 -6.50
C THR A 247 -16.08 -17.81 -7.39
N MET A 248 -15.43 -18.87 -6.92
CA MET A 248 -14.41 -19.61 -7.66
C MET A 248 -15.10 -20.75 -8.45
N GLY A 249 -14.33 -21.52 -9.22
CA GLY A 249 -14.90 -22.67 -9.92
C GLY A 249 -15.06 -23.87 -8.98
N ASN A 250 -15.85 -24.86 -9.37
CA ASN A 250 -16.04 -26.13 -8.62
C ASN A 250 -16.66 -25.94 -7.22
N GLY A 251 -17.71 -25.11 -7.08
CA GLY A 251 -18.47 -24.96 -5.83
C GLY A 251 -17.81 -24.09 -4.75
N ILE A 252 -16.54 -23.73 -4.92
CA ILE A 252 -15.76 -22.96 -3.94
C ILE A 252 -16.16 -21.48 -3.99
N LYS A 253 -16.39 -20.86 -2.83
CA LYS A 253 -16.62 -19.42 -2.66
C LYS A 253 -15.76 -18.88 -1.53
N THR A 254 -15.15 -17.72 -1.71
CA THR A 254 -14.60 -16.94 -0.60
C THR A 254 -15.68 -16.01 -0.06
N GLN A 255 -15.75 -15.86 1.26
CA GLN A 255 -16.57 -14.85 1.92
C GLN A 255 -15.74 -14.18 2.99
N GLY A 256 -15.74 -12.86 3.03
CA GLY A 256 -14.92 -12.12 3.98
C GLY A 256 -15.31 -10.66 4.12
N LYS A 257 -14.69 -10.00 5.09
CA LYS A 257 -14.98 -8.61 5.42
C LYS A 257 -13.72 -7.89 5.83
N LEU A 258 -13.42 -6.79 5.16
CA LEU A 258 -12.42 -5.83 5.65
C LEU A 258 -12.98 -5.15 6.91
N LYS A 259 -12.27 -5.28 8.04
CA LYS A 259 -12.58 -4.58 9.29
C LYS A 259 -11.98 -3.17 9.26
N SER A 260 -10.71 -3.06 8.94
CA SER A 260 -10.04 -1.78 8.76
C SER A 260 -8.87 -1.84 7.78
N LEU A 261 -8.56 -0.68 7.20
CA LEU A 261 -7.34 -0.38 6.49
C LEU A 261 -6.92 1.00 7.01
N GLU A 262 -5.82 1.02 7.75
CA GLU A 262 -5.31 2.17 8.50
C GLU A 262 -3.84 2.39 8.13
N LEU A 263 -3.45 3.65 8.01
CA LEU A 263 -2.04 4.02 7.81
C LEU A 263 -1.44 4.22 9.20
N VAL A 264 -0.40 3.45 9.53
CA VAL A 264 0.08 3.27 10.92
C VAL A 264 1.50 3.75 11.16
N ASP A 265 2.32 3.85 10.10
CA ASP A 265 3.70 4.33 10.17
C ASP A 265 4.12 4.92 8.82
N TRP A 266 5.17 5.74 8.79
CA TRP A 266 5.74 6.28 7.55
C TRP A 266 7.22 6.65 7.74
N SER A 267 7.97 6.70 6.63
CA SER A 267 9.40 7.01 6.64
C SER A 267 9.82 7.80 5.41
N LEU A 268 10.55 8.89 5.61
CA LEU A 268 11.25 9.61 4.53
C LEU A 268 12.57 8.89 4.23
N GLN A 269 12.72 8.35 3.02
CA GLN A 269 13.94 7.68 2.58
C GLN A 269 14.58 8.39 1.38
N LYS A 270 15.80 7.99 1.01
CA LYS A 270 16.53 8.62 -0.11
C LYS A 270 15.87 8.40 -1.47
N ASP A 271 15.01 7.41 -1.60
CA ASP A 271 14.41 6.94 -2.84
C ASP A 271 12.91 7.24 -2.95
N ALA A 272 12.18 7.23 -1.84
CA ALA A 272 10.74 7.47 -1.77
C ALA A 272 10.29 7.90 -0.36
N ILE A 273 9.03 8.31 -0.24
CA ILE A 273 8.31 8.28 1.04
C ILE A 273 7.65 6.91 1.16
N TRP A 274 7.95 6.18 2.23
CA TRP A 274 7.33 4.89 2.53
C TRP A 274 6.20 5.09 3.53
N VAL A 275 5.06 4.43 3.32
CA VAL A 275 3.89 4.47 4.21
C VAL A 275 3.43 3.06 4.50
N ARG A 276 3.36 2.69 5.78
CA ARG A 276 2.89 1.36 6.22
C ARG A 276 1.40 1.38 6.46
N ALA A 277 0.69 0.52 5.75
CA ALA A 277 -0.73 0.24 5.98
C ALA A 277 -0.87 -1.02 6.85
N LYS A 278 -1.71 -0.95 7.89
CA LYS A 278 -2.24 -2.11 8.61
C LYS A 278 -3.62 -2.45 8.06
N THR A 279 -3.81 -3.71 7.68
CA THR A 279 -5.07 -4.24 7.16
C THR A 279 -5.58 -5.32 8.11
N LEU A 280 -6.83 -5.16 8.58
CA LEU A 280 -7.53 -6.14 9.40
C LEU A 280 -8.79 -6.61 8.70
N GLY A 281 -9.08 -7.90 8.73
CA GLY A 281 -10.32 -8.44 8.16
C GLY A 281 -10.55 -9.91 8.51
N ASP A 282 -11.64 -10.47 8.02
CA ASP A 282 -11.93 -11.91 8.05
C ASP A 282 -11.99 -12.47 6.63
N ILE A 283 -11.62 -13.73 6.47
CA ILE A 283 -11.88 -14.52 5.26
C ILE A 283 -12.22 -15.96 5.67
N GLY A 284 -13.25 -16.52 5.04
CA GLY A 284 -13.60 -17.92 5.07
C GLY A 284 -13.70 -18.45 3.64
N VAL A 285 -13.56 -19.77 3.50
CA VAL A 285 -13.80 -20.48 2.24
C VAL A 285 -14.95 -21.44 2.48
N ILE A 286 -16.00 -21.30 1.66
CA ILE A 286 -17.14 -22.21 1.61
C ILE A 286 -16.92 -23.12 0.39
N VAL A 287 -17.27 -24.39 0.54
CA VAL A 287 -17.31 -25.37 -0.55
C VAL A 287 -18.73 -25.92 -0.58
N GLU A 288 -19.38 -25.80 -1.73
CA GLU A 288 -20.70 -26.36 -2.07
C GLU A 288 -20.58 -27.55 -3.04
#